data_AF-A0A1Y2BVE1-F1
#
_entry.id   AF-A0A1Y2BVE1-F1
#
_cell.length_a   1.000
_cell.length_b   1.000
_cell.length_c   1.000
_cell.angle_alpha   90.00
_cell.angle_beta   90.00
_cell.angle_gamma   90.00
#
_symmetry.space_group_name_H-M   'P 1'
#
loop_
_entity.id
_entity.type
_entity.pdbx_description
1 polymer ?
#
loop_
_entity_poly.entity_id
_entity_poly.type
_entity_poly.pdbx_seq_one_letter_code
_entity_poly.pdbx_strand_id
1 'polypeptide(L)'
;MYVRDTPLNVACLYDCINVVKFLIEHGADINKGEYKRYYIQPLSLYEEEKIPLITAIKTINISIIKYLIKHGADVNINCYVSECIEYCCHSYKTPLIFAIENIDNGIYCESFDLVEYLIEQGADVNYFNTSISCNMEDEDYSPLTIAKVIGYTPTIECLIKHGAVDSDNTIRK
;
A
#
# COMPACT_ATOMS: atom_id res chain seq x y z
N MET A 1 -1.41 13.96 -22.67
CA MET A 1 -1.46 12.67 -21.94
C MET A 1 -0.04 12.28 -21.61
N TYR A 2 0.40 12.42 -20.36
CA TYR A 2 1.70 11.90 -19.93
C TYR A 2 1.44 10.92 -18.79
N VAL A 3 1.29 9.64 -19.14
CA VAL A 3 1.42 8.56 -18.17
C VAL A 3 2.92 8.36 -18.02
N ARG A 4 3.48 8.68 -16.86
CA ARG A 4 4.85 8.28 -16.52
C ARG A 4 4.73 7.01 -15.70
N ASP A 5 5.08 5.89 -16.32
CA ASP A 5 5.20 4.62 -15.62
C ASP A 5 6.66 4.20 -15.71
N THR A 6 7.24 3.72 -14.61
CA THR A 6 8.61 3.21 -14.67
C THR A 6 8.59 1.83 -15.34
N PRO A 7 9.62 1.46 -16.13
CA PRO A 7 9.69 0.11 -16.69
C PRO A 7 9.57 -0.99 -15.63
N LEU A 8 10.11 -0.71 -14.43
CA LEU A 8 10.04 -1.62 -13.29
C LEU A 8 8.61 -1.79 -12.79
N ASN A 9 7.85 -0.69 -12.66
CA ASN A 9 6.47 -0.75 -12.23
C ASN A 9 5.56 -1.46 -13.26
N VAL A 10 5.77 -1.21 -14.55
CA VAL A 10 5.08 -1.96 -15.63
C VAL A 10 5.40 -3.46 -15.54
N ALA A 11 6.65 -3.83 -15.32
CA ALA A 11 7.03 -5.24 -15.16
C ALA A 11 6.37 -5.88 -13.93
N CYS A 12 6.20 -5.14 -12.83
CA CYS A 12 5.48 -5.61 -11.63
C CYS A 12 3.99 -5.82 -11.92
N LEU A 13 3.36 -4.89 -12.65
CA LEU A 13 1.94 -4.95 -13.02
C LEU A 13 1.61 -6.19 -13.87
N TYR A 14 2.49 -6.55 -14.79
CA TYR A 14 2.30 -7.68 -15.72
C TYR A 14 2.95 -9.00 -15.23
N ASP A 15 3.28 -9.10 -13.94
CA ASP A 15 3.90 -10.29 -13.32
C ASP A 15 5.15 -10.82 -14.05
N CYS A 16 5.96 -9.90 -14.60
CA CYS A 16 7.12 -10.24 -15.40
C CYS A 16 8.39 -10.34 -14.54
N ILE A 17 8.47 -11.34 -13.65
CA ILE A 17 9.59 -11.49 -12.70
C ILE A 17 10.99 -11.45 -13.34
N ASN A 18 11.15 -12.01 -14.54
CA ASN A 18 12.45 -11.99 -15.24
C ASN A 18 12.85 -10.57 -15.67
N VAL A 19 11.87 -9.76 -16.08
CA VAL A 19 12.09 -8.35 -16.43
C VAL A 19 12.33 -7.52 -15.16
N VAL A 20 11.59 -7.78 -14.08
CA VAL A 20 11.84 -7.16 -12.76
C VAL A 20 13.29 -7.38 -12.32
N LYS A 21 13.75 -8.64 -12.33
CA LYS A 21 15.14 -9.00 -12.00
C LYS A 21 16.14 -8.25 -12.86
N PHE A 22 15.97 -8.34 -14.18
CA PHE A 22 16.84 -7.66 -15.14
C PHE A 22 16.93 -6.16 -14.88
N LEU A 23 15.79 -5.49 -14.65
CA LEU A 23 15.75 -4.05 -14.42
C LEU A 23 16.47 -3.65 -13.12
N ILE A 24 16.23 -4.37 -12.01
CA ILE A 24 16.89 -4.09 -10.73
C ILE A 24 18.40 -4.34 -10.82
N GLU A 25 18.82 -5.42 -11.46
CA GLU A 25 20.24 -5.73 -11.69
C GLU A 25 20.96 -4.65 -12.53
N HIS A 26 20.21 -3.91 -13.36
CA HIS A 26 20.72 -2.82 -14.19
C HIS A 26 20.45 -1.42 -13.59
N GLY A 27 20.17 -1.34 -12.29
CA GLY A 27 20.11 -0.09 -11.55
C GLY A 27 18.78 0.67 -11.70
N ALA A 28 17.69 -0.01 -12.07
CA ALA A 28 16.36 0.57 -11.92
C ALA A 28 16.10 0.91 -10.45
N ASP A 29 15.63 2.13 -10.19
CA ASP A 29 15.28 2.56 -8.83
C ASP A 29 14.05 1.79 -8.35
N ILE A 30 14.24 1.00 -7.29
CA ILE A 30 13.27 0.06 -6.75
C ILE A 30 12.09 0.75 -6.03
N ASN A 31 12.29 1.97 -5.55
CA ASN A 31 11.32 2.74 -4.78
C ASN A 31 10.71 3.88 -5.60
N LYS A 32 11.14 4.06 -6.85
CA LYS A 32 10.66 5.15 -7.68
C LYS A 32 9.19 5.00 -8.05
N GLY A 33 8.36 5.79 -7.39
CA GLY A 33 6.99 6.08 -7.79
C GLY A 33 6.93 7.14 -8.89
N GLU A 34 5.98 6.99 -9.81
CA GLU A 34 5.58 8.06 -10.73
C GLU A 34 4.06 8.28 -10.60
N TYR A 35 3.62 9.53 -10.72
CA TYR A 35 2.21 9.87 -10.61
C TYR A 35 1.45 9.47 -11.87
N LYS A 36 0.36 8.73 -11.70
CA LYS A 36 -0.59 8.48 -12.78
C LYS A 36 -1.83 9.32 -12.58
N ARG A 37 -2.00 10.31 -13.46
CA ARG A 37 -3.20 11.15 -13.51
C ARG A 37 -4.18 10.57 -14.53
N TYR A 38 -5.33 10.10 -14.04
CA TYR A 38 -6.42 9.65 -14.90
C TYR A 38 -7.41 10.78 -15.11
N TYR A 39 -7.56 11.27 -16.35
CA TYR A 39 -8.68 12.15 -16.70
C TYR A 39 -9.93 11.29 -16.92
N ILE A 40 -10.78 11.20 -15.91
CA ILE A 40 -12.13 10.63 -16.06
C ILE A 40 -13.06 11.82 -16.31
N GLN A 41 -13.36 12.08 -17.59
CA GLN A 41 -14.21 13.21 -17.97
C GLN A 41 -15.62 13.12 -17.33
N PRO A 42 -16.24 14.28 -16.98
CA PRO A 42 -15.72 15.63 -17.20
C PRO A 42 -14.90 16.21 -16.04
N LEU A 43 -14.90 15.62 -14.83
CA LEU A 43 -14.41 16.30 -13.62
C LEU A 43 -13.69 15.40 -12.58
N SER A 44 -13.49 14.11 -12.86
CA SER A 44 -12.79 13.23 -11.93
C SER A 44 -11.34 13.04 -12.30
N LEU A 45 -10.47 13.26 -11.33
CA LEU A 45 -9.06 13.01 -11.42
C LEU A 45 -8.69 12.07 -10.29
N TYR A 46 -8.43 10.81 -10.64
CA TYR A 46 -7.80 9.87 -9.72
C TYR A 46 -6.29 10.00 -9.91
N GLU A 47 -5.59 10.31 -8.82
CA GLU A 47 -4.14 10.35 -8.77
C GLU A 47 -3.66 9.30 -7.77
N GLU A 48 -2.80 8.43 -8.25
CA GLU A 48 -2.12 7.45 -7.42
C GLU A 48 -0.67 7.34 -7.88
N GLU A 49 0.23 7.26 -6.90
CA GLU A 49 1.63 6.91 -7.13
C GLU A 49 1.78 5.44 -7.53
N LYS A 50 2.49 5.22 -8.63
CA LYS A 50 2.81 3.89 -9.13
C LYS A 50 4.19 3.45 -8.67
N ILE A 51 4.23 2.93 -7.44
CA ILE A 51 5.42 2.39 -6.79
C ILE A 51 5.52 0.88 -7.05
N PRO A 52 6.71 0.34 -7.43
CA PRO A 52 6.88 -1.08 -7.76
C PRO A 52 6.35 -2.05 -6.70
N LEU A 53 6.69 -1.82 -5.42
CA LEU A 53 6.23 -2.67 -4.31
C LEU A 53 4.71 -2.63 -4.15
N ILE A 54 4.10 -1.45 -4.22
CA ILE A 54 2.64 -1.29 -4.11
C ILE A 54 1.92 -1.97 -5.27
N THR A 55 2.42 -1.81 -6.49
CA THR A 55 1.85 -2.46 -7.67
C THR A 55 1.89 -3.98 -7.54
N ALA A 56 3.03 -4.55 -7.10
CA ALA A 56 3.15 -5.98 -6.88
C ALA A 56 2.20 -6.50 -5.77
N ILE A 57 1.96 -5.70 -4.73
CA ILE A 57 0.99 -6.02 -3.66
C ILE A 57 -0.44 -6.03 -4.21
N LYS A 58 -0.82 -5.02 -5.01
CA LYS A 58 -2.16 -4.94 -5.61
C LYS A 58 -2.47 -6.08 -6.57
N THR A 59 -1.46 -6.60 -7.25
CA THR A 59 -1.60 -7.77 -8.12
C THR A 59 -1.37 -9.10 -7.39
N ILE A 60 -1.05 -9.06 -6.08
CA ILE A 60 -0.77 -10.23 -5.23
C ILE A 60 0.37 -11.10 -5.81
N ASN A 61 1.35 -10.47 -6.46
CA ASN A 61 2.48 -11.17 -7.07
C ASN A 61 3.55 -11.50 -6.00
N ILE A 62 3.29 -12.50 -5.15
CA ILE A 62 4.15 -12.86 -4.00
C ILE A 62 5.63 -13.02 -4.37
N SER A 63 5.92 -13.64 -5.52
CA SER A 63 7.29 -13.82 -6.02
C SER A 63 8.01 -12.49 -6.27
N ILE A 64 7.30 -11.51 -6.84
CA ILE A 64 7.83 -10.17 -7.10
C ILE A 64 7.95 -9.40 -5.79
N ILE A 65 6.94 -9.43 -4.90
CA ILE A 65 6.97 -8.75 -3.60
C ILE A 65 8.19 -9.20 -2.79
N LYS A 66 8.40 -10.53 -2.65
CA LYS A 66 9.56 -11.09 -1.94
C LYS A 66 10.87 -10.68 -2.58
N TYR A 67 10.95 -10.67 -3.91
CA TYR A 67 12.15 -10.24 -4.62
C TYR A 67 12.46 -8.76 -4.40
N LEU A 68 11.44 -7.88 -4.50
CA LEU A 68 11.59 -6.44 -4.31
C LEU A 68 12.09 -6.11 -2.90
N ILE A 69 11.44 -6.65 -1.86
CA ILE A 69 11.83 -6.40 -0.47
C ILE A 69 13.25 -6.91 -0.20
N LYS A 70 13.59 -8.10 -0.70
CA LYS A 70 14.95 -8.65 -0.58
C LYS A 70 16.03 -7.74 -1.21
N HIS A 71 15.67 -6.92 -2.20
CA HIS A 71 16.59 -6.00 -2.88
C HIS A 71 16.45 -4.54 -2.42
N GLY A 72 15.85 -4.31 -1.25
CA GLY A 72 15.83 -3.00 -0.61
C GLY A 72 14.63 -2.14 -0.97
N ALA A 73 13.53 -2.74 -1.44
CA ALA A 73 12.27 -2.02 -1.51
C ALA A 73 11.82 -1.59 -0.11
N ASP A 74 11.41 -0.33 0.02
CA ASP A 74 10.98 0.25 1.30
C ASP A 74 9.60 -0.28 1.68
N VAL A 75 9.55 -1.10 2.72
CA VAL A 75 8.34 -1.73 3.27
C VAL A 75 7.40 -0.70 3.93
N ASN A 76 7.89 0.49 4.26
CA ASN A 76 7.12 1.58 4.87
C ASN A 76 6.95 2.77 3.91
N ILE A 77 7.09 2.53 2.60
CA ILE A 77 6.95 3.61 1.62
C ILE A 77 5.54 4.21 1.66
N ASN A 78 5.46 5.54 1.75
CA ASN A 78 4.18 6.25 1.74
C ASN A 78 3.74 6.46 0.30
N CYS A 79 2.67 5.80 -0.10
CA CYS A 79 2.03 5.99 -1.40
C CYS A 79 0.94 7.04 -1.28
N TYR A 80 1.03 8.12 -2.06
CA TYR A 80 -0.06 9.08 -2.19
C TYR A 80 -1.23 8.47 -2.97
N VAL A 81 -2.44 8.56 -2.39
CA VAL A 81 -3.70 8.12 -2.99
C VAL A 81 -4.73 9.23 -2.89
N SER A 82 -5.25 9.68 -4.02
CA SER A 82 -6.42 10.57 -4.08
C SER A 82 -7.69 9.73 -4.04
N GLU A 83 -8.48 9.88 -2.97
CA GLU A 83 -9.69 9.08 -2.74
C GLU A 83 -10.96 9.77 -3.24
N CYS A 84 -10.91 11.07 -3.54
CA CYS A 84 -12.05 11.81 -4.08
C CYS A 84 -11.74 12.59 -5.35
N ILE A 85 -12.83 12.90 -6.06
CA ILE A 85 -12.90 13.59 -7.35
C ILE A 85 -12.39 15.04 -7.26
N GLU A 86 -12.57 15.69 -6.10
CA GLU A 86 -12.30 17.13 -5.90
C GLU A 86 -10.93 17.42 -5.28
N TYR A 87 -10.05 16.43 -5.10
CA TYR A 87 -8.74 16.55 -4.43
C TYR A 87 -8.77 17.04 -2.98
N CYS A 88 -9.95 17.16 -2.38
CA CYS A 88 -10.08 17.52 -0.97
C CYS A 88 -9.91 16.31 -0.04
N CYS A 89 -9.90 15.08 -0.60
CA CYS A 89 -9.56 13.85 0.10
C CYS A 89 -8.31 13.21 -0.49
N HIS A 90 -7.23 13.20 0.28
CA HIS A 90 -6.04 12.44 -0.06
C HIS A 90 -5.49 11.74 1.19
N SER A 91 -4.96 10.55 0.98
CA SER A 91 -4.36 9.74 2.02
C SER A 91 -2.97 9.27 1.58
N TYR A 92 -2.14 8.96 2.58
CA TYR A 92 -0.93 8.19 2.37
C TYR A 92 -1.18 6.79 2.90
N LYS A 93 -0.84 5.80 2.08
CA LYS A 93 -0.99 4.38 2.43
C LYS A 93 0.35 3.68 2.34
N THR A 94 0.64 2.84 3.34
CA THR A 94 1.82 1.98 3.35
C THR A 94 1.54 0.64 2.67
N PRO A 95 2.57 -0.12 2.27
CA PRO A 95 2.44 -1.50 1.80
C PRO A 95 1.56 -2.38 2.69
N LEU A 96 1.67 -2.24 4.02
CA LEU A 96 0.87 -2.99 4.99
C LEU A 96 -0.62 -2.65 4.88
N ILE A 97 -0.97 -1.36 4.76
CA ILE A 97 -2.36 -0.93 4.59
C ILE A 97 -2.96 -1.53 3.31
N PHE A 98 -2.24 -1.48 2.19
CA PHE A 98 -2.72 -2.09 0.94
C PHE A 98 -2.92 -3.61 1.05
N ALA A 99 -2.02 -4.30 1.74
CA ALA A 99 -2.15 -5.75 1.95
C ALA A 99 -3.39 -6.10 2.78
N ILE A 100 -3.70 -5.29 3.81
CA ILE A 100 -4.90 -5.44 4.64
C ILE A 100 -6.17 -5.18 3.81
N GLU A 101 -6.21 -4.11 3.03
CA GLU A 101 -7.36 -3.78 2.16
C GLU A 101 -7.64 -4.86 1.09
N ASN A 102 -6.61 -5.57 0.62
CA ASN A 102 -6.78 -6.66 -0.35
C ASN A 102 -7.55 -7.88 0.21
N ILE A 103 -7.63 -8.03 1.54
CA ILE A 103 -8.32 -9.16 2.19
C ILE A 103 -9.82 -9.15 1.85
N ASP A 104 -10.43 -7.97 1.70
CA ASP A 104 -11.87 -7.81 1.43
C ASP A 104 -12.27 -8.26 0.01
N ASN A 105 -11.31 -8.42 -0.92
CA ASN A 105 -11.57 -8.78 -2.32
C ASN A 105 -11.80 -10.28 -2.57
N GLY A 106 -12.02 -11.09 -1.53
CA GLY A 106 -12.33 -12.52 -1.69
C GLY A 106 -11.11 -13.44 -1.85
N ILE A 107 -9.88 -12.92 -1.70
CA ILE A 107 -8.60 -13.65 -1.82
C ILE A 107 -7.99 -13.77 -0.42
N TYR A 108 -8.70 -14.45 0.48
CA TYR A 108 -8.47 -14.36 1.93
C TYR A 108 -7.16 -14.99 2.42
N CYS A 109 -6.68 -16.08 1.81
CA CYS A 109 -5.51 -16.81 2.34
C CYS A 109 -4.17 -16.16 1.97
N GLU A 110 -3.93 -15.86 0.69
CA GLU A 110 -2.67 -15.28 0.22
C GLU A 110 -2.44 -13.87 0.75
N SER A 111 -3.54 -13.13 1.00
CA SER A 111 -3.48 -11.78 1.55
C SER A 111 -3.07 -11.77 3.03
N PHE A 112 -3.47 -12.78 3.82
CA PHE A 112 -3.04 -12.88 5.22
C PHE A 112 -1.55 -13.21 5.35
N ASP A 113 -1.06 -14.19 4.57
CA ASP A 113 0.37 -14.55 4.55
C ASP A 113 1.23 -13.36 4.13
N LEU A 114 0.72 -12.51 3.21
CA LEU A 114 1.39 -11.27 2.83
C LEU A 114 1.43 -10.25 3.98
N VAL A 115 0.36 -10.10 4.75
CA VAL A 115 0.33 -9.22 5.94
C VAL A 115 1.37 -9.68 6.97
N GLU A 116 1.37 -10.96 7.33
CA GLU A 116 2.36 -11.50 8.28
C GLU A 116 3.79 -11.29 7.75
N TYR A 117 4.02 -11.61 6.48
CA TYR A 117 5.32 -11.40 5.85
C TYR A 117 5.77 -9.92 5.88
N LEU A 118 4.91 -8.96 5.56
CA LEU A 118 5.27 -7.54 5.60
C LEU A 118 5.64 -7.08 7.02
N ILE A 119 4.91 -7.54 8.02
CA ILE A 119 5.22 -7.25 9.44
C ILE A 119 6.58 -7.84 9.82
N GLU A 120 6.89 -9.07 9.42
CA GLU A 120 8.20 -9.70 9.63
C GLU A 120 9.34 -8.93 8.94
N GLN A 121 9.06 -8.28 7.81
CA GLN A 121 10.02 -7.42 7.10
C GLN A 121 10.11 -6.00 7.66
N GLY A 122 9.44 -5.71 8.79
CA GLY A 122 9.54 -4.44 9.50
C GLY A 122 8.50 -3.39 9.09
N ALA A 123 7.34 -3.82 8.60
CA ALA A 123 6.22 -2.91 8.39
C ALA A 123 5.73 -2.31 9.71
N ASP A 124 5.50 -0.99 9.71
CA ASP A 124 5.00 -0.27 10.87
C ASP A 124 3.51 -0.54 11.08
N VAL A 125 3.21 -1.37 12.08
CA VAL A 125 1.84 -1.73 12.48
C VAL A 125 1.06 -0.58 13.13
N ASN A 126 1.77 0.47 13.56
CA ASN A 126 1.20 1.67 14.17
C ASN A 126 1.29 2.88 13.25
N TYR A 127 1.53 2.67 11.94
CA TYR A 127 1.51 3.75 10.98
C TYR A 127 0.17 4.50 11.08
N PHE A 128 0.27 5.82 11.24
CA PHE A 128 -0.87 6.68 11.37
C PHE A 128 -0.86 7.70 10.24
N ASN A 129 -1.94 7.75 9.47
CA ASN A 129 -2.13 8.82 8.50
C ASN A 129 -3.21 9.78 8.97
N THR A 130 -2.92 11.07 8.85
CA THR A 130 -3.92 12.13 8.91
C THR A 130 -4.55 12.24 7.52
N SER A 131 -5.56 11.43 7.24
CA SER A 131 -6.37 11.62 6.04
C SER A 131 -7.02 13.01 6.12
N ILE A 132 -6.70 13.88 5.17
CA ILE A 132 -7.48 15.10 5.01
C ILE A 132 -8.77 14.62 4.34
N SER A 133 -9.89 14.61 5.05
CA SER A 133 -11.21 14.31 4.50
C SER A 133 -12.05 15.59 4.55
N CYS A 134 -12.77 15.89 3.47
CA CYS A 134 -13.51 17.14 3.36
C CYS A 134 -14.70 17.24 4.34
N ASN A 135 -15.09 16.17 5.07
CA ASN A 135 -16.31 16.16 5.91
C ASN A 135 -16.43 15.08 7.02
N MET A 136 -15.37 14.50 7.58
CA MET A 136 -15.51 13.61 8.76
C MET A 136 -14.45 13.94 9.80
N GLU A 137 -14.80 13.75 11.08
CA GLU A 137 -13.89 13.80 12.22
C GLU A 137 -12.61 13.03 11.88
N ASP A 138 -11.46 13.46 12.39
CA ASP A 138 -10.15 12.82 12.20
C ASP A 138 -10.21 11.33 12.62
N GLU A 139 -10.74 10.47 11.76
CA GLU A 139 -10.85 9.04 12.04
C GLU A 139 -9.47 8.44 11.90
N ASP A 140 -9.04 7.77 12.97
CA ASP A 140 -7.70 7.26 13.07
C ASP A 140 -7.44 6.15 12.06
N TYR A 141 -6.74 6.49 10.96
CA TYR A 141 -6.48 5.58 9.85
C TYR A 141 -5.20 4.77 10.10
N SER A 142 -5.29 3.79 11.01
CA SER A 142 -4.23 2.85 11.35
C SER A 142 -4.46 1.46 10.74
N PRO A 143 -3.41 0.63 10.55
CA PRO A 143 -3.57 -0.77 10.15
C PRO A 143 -4.60 -1.54 11.01
N LEU A 144 -4.61 -1.29 12.32
CA LEU A 144 -5.53 -1.94 13.24
C LEU A 144 -6.99 -1.47 13.05
N THR A 145 -7.21 -0.18 12.86
CA THR A 145 -8.55 0.36 12.60
C THR A 145 -9.13 -0.21 11.31
N ILE A 146 -8.33 -0.26 10.24
CA ILE A 146 -8.74 -0.81 8.94
C ILE A 146 -9.05 -2.30 9.06
N ALA A 147 -8.20 -3.08 9.73
CA ALA A 147 -8.44 -4.51 9.94
C ALA A 147 -9.74 -4.77 10.73
N LYS A 148 -10.08 -3.91 11.70
CA LYS A 148 -11.36 -3.97 12.43
C LYS A 148 -12.56 -3.67 11.54
N VAL A 149 -12.46 -2.67 10.66
CA VAL A 149 -13.51 -2.35 9.68
C VAL A 149 -13.77 -3.52 8.73
N ILE A 150 -12.70 -4.17 8.24
CA ILE A 150 -12.80 -5.37 7.40
C ILE A 150 -13.37 -6.57 8.19
N GLY A 151 -13.13 -6.62 9.51
CA GLY A 151 -13.67 -7.66 10.38
C GLY A 151 -12.97 -9.02 10.25
N TYR A 152 -11.76 -9.06 9.67
CA TYR A 152 -10.99 -10.30 9.52
C TYR A 152 -10.11 -10.57 10.74
N THR A 153 -10.63 -11.40 11.66
CA THR A 153 -10.04 -11.69 12.97
C THR A 153 -8.55 -12.08 12.95
N PRO A 154 -8.05 -12.94 12.04
CA PRO A 154 -6.63 -13.32 12.05
C PRO A 154 -5.69 -12.13 11.87
N THR A 155 -6.06 -11.16 11.02
CA THR A 155 -5.24 -9.94 10.83
C THR A 155 -5.26 -9.06 12.06
N ILE A 156 -6.42 -8.89 12.71
CA ILE A 156 -6.54 -8.12 13.95
C ILE A 156 -5.64 -8.72 15.04
N GLU A 157 -5.71 -10.04 15.24
CA GLU A 157 -4.88 -10.75 16.21
C GLU A 157 -3.39 -10.64 15.89
N CYS A 158 -3.02 -10.77 14.61
CA CYS A 158 -1.64 -10.63 14.17
C CYS A 158 -1.08 -9.23 14.45
N LEU A 159 -1.85 -8.18 14.15
CA LEU A 159 -1.46 -6.79 14.42
C LEU A 159 -1.28 -6.54 15.92
N ILE A 160 -2.24 -6.96 16.75
CA ILE A 160 -2.16 -6.81 18.21
C ILE A 160 -0.95 -7.55 18.78
N LYS A 161 -0.69 -8.78 18.30
CA LYS A 161 0.48 -9.58 18.69
C LYS A 161 1.80 -8.84 18.40
N HIS A 162 1.85 -8.05 17.34
CA HIS A 162 3.04 -7.27 16.95
C HIS A 162 3.03 -5.83 17.50
N GLY A 163 2.15 -5.53 18.46
CA GLY A 163 2.17 -4.26 19.19
C GLY A 163 1.35 -3.15 18.55
N ALA A 164 0.38 -3.49 17.69
CA ALA A 164 -0.60 -2.52 17.23
C ALA A 164 -1.46 -2.04 18.41
N VAL A 165 -1.62 -0.72 18.54
CA VAL A 165 -2.42 -0.09 19.59
C VAL A 165 -3.63 0.62 19.00
N ASP A 166 -4.74 0.61 19.75
CA ASP A 166 -5.86 1.49 19.45
C ASP A 166 -5.44 2.95 19.66
N SER A 167 -5.88 3.80 18.75
CA SER A 167 -5.57 5.23 18.75
C SER A 167 -6.06 5.96 20.01
N ASP A 168 -7.08 5.43 20.70
CA ASP A 168 -7.54 5.88 22.01
C ASP A 168 -6.45 5.80 23.11
N ASN A 169 -5.41 4.98 22.93
CA ASN A 169 -4.29 4.85 23.87
C ASN A 169 -3.09 5.74 23.55
N THR A 170 -3.11 6.45 22.42
CA THR A 170 -2.07 7.41 22.07
C THR A 170 -2.44 8.78 22.64
N ILE A 171 -1.84 9.12 23.78
CA ILE A 171 -1.76 10.50 24.25
C ILE A 171 -1.17 11.32 23.09
N ARG A 172 -2.02 12.12 22.46
CA ARG A 172 -1.66 13.17 21.49
C ARG A 172 -0.53 14.01 22.10
N LYS A 173 0.70 13.83 21.64
CA LYS A 173 1.86 14.64 22.02
C LYS A 173 2.52 15.20 20.79
#